data_AF-A0A954FLM8-F1
#
_entry.id   AF-A0A954FLM8-F1
#
_cell.length_a   1.000
_cell.length_b   1.000
_cell.length_c   1.000
_cell.angle_alpha   90.00
_cell.angle_beta   90.00
_cell.angle_gamma   90.00
#
_symmetry.space_group_name_H-M   'P 1'
#
loop_
_entity.id
_entity.type
_entity.pdbx_description
1 polymer ?
#
loop_
_entity_poly.entity_id
_entity_poly.type
_entity_poly.pdbx_seq_one_letter_code
_entity_poly.pdbx_strand_id
1 'polypeptide(L)'
;DAMFSGEKINLTENRAVLHVALRAPAGAVILVDGENVVPQVHAVLGRMADFSNRIRGGQWKGHTGKRIRNIVNIGIGGSDLGPVMAFEALKSYSDRNLTFRFVSNVDDSDLAEAVRDLDPQETLFIVASKTFTTQETMTNAESARAWLLKGLGGDTNAVASHFVAVSTNAAQVAAFGIDPANMFEFWDWVGGRYSMVSAIGLSTMLAIGPDHFHELLDGFHQMDEHFRTTPFERNLPVLMGLLGIWYTNFFKAATTAVLPYEQYLRRFPAYLQQMTMESNGKHVTIDGHVVHYETSPVYWGEPGTNGQHSFYQLIHQGTRLIPCDFIAFGKSLNPTGRHHDILVANVFAQSEALAFGKTADEVRAEGTAEWLVPHRVFEGNRPSNTILAERLTPGILGKLVALYEHSVFTQGVIWNIDSFDQWGVELGKVLAQRIVPELENSVEPDLRHDSSTNQLIRRYRKLRAAQ
;
A
#
# COMPACT_ATOMS: atom_id res chain seq x y z
N ASP A 1 -0.62 23.80 5.40
CA ASP A 1 -1.85 24.62 5.26
C ASP A 1 -2.60 24.36 3.96
N ALA A 2 -2.07 24.72 2.79
CA ALA A 2 -2.76 24.56 1.48
C ALA A 2 -3.36 23.15 1.24
N MET A 3 -2.63 22.08 1.59
CA MET A 3 -3.16 20.71 1.53
C MET A 3 -4.41 20.53 2.42
N PHE A 4 -4.36 21.01 3.66
CA PHE A 4 -5.44 20.86 4.65
C PHE A 4 -6.65 21.74 4.37
N SER A 5 -6.46 22.88 3.69
CA SER A 5 -7.55 23.78 3.29
C SER A 5 -8.28 23.34 2.03
N GLY A 6 -7.77 22.33 1.32
CA GLY A 6 -8.35 21.83 0.07
C GLY A 6 -7.95 22.63 -1.18
N GLU A 7 -6.86 23.40 -1.10
CA GLU A 7 -6.28 24.05 -2.28
C GLU A 7 -5.77 23.01 -3.28
N LYS A 8 -5.78 23.39 -4.57
CA LYS A 8 -5.42 22.50 -5.68
C LYS A 8 -3.90 22.38 -5.85
N ILE A 9 -3.26 21.73 -4.87
CA ILE A 9 -1.79 21.57 -4.84
C ILE A 9 -1.26 20.45 -5.75
N ASN A 10 -2.13 19.57 -6.25
CA ASN A 10 -1.79 18.71 -7.40
C ASN A 10 -2.02 19.55 -8.65
N LEU A 11 -0.96 20.21 -9.10
CA LEU A 11 -1.02 21.27 -10.10
C LEU A 11 -1.15 20.69 -11.51
N THR A 12 -0.51 19.54 -11.76
CA THR A 12 -0.51 18.93 -13.10
C THR A 12 -1.87 18.32 -13.45
N GLU A 13 -2.65 17.92 -12.45
CA GLU A 13 -4.04 17.47 -12.64
C GLU A 13 -5.10 18.50 -12.23
N ASN A 14 -4.69 19.66 -11.69
CA ASN A 14 -5.55 20.71 -11.15
C ASN A 14 -6.58 20.17 -10.13
N ARG A 15 -6.09 19.46 -9.10
CA ARG A 15 -6.91 18.79 -8.08
C ARG A 15 -6.47 19.15 -6.66
N ALA A 16 -7.42 19.12 -5.74
CA ALA A 16 -7.14 19.12 -4.31
C ALA A 16 -6.46 17.80 -3.90
N VAL A 17 -5.78 17.82 -2.76
CA VAL A 17 -5.13 16.64 -2.17
C VAL A 17 -5.60 16.51 -0.73
N LEU A 18 -6.56 15.62 -0.49
CA LEU A 18 -7.36 15.67 0.74
C LEU A 18 -7.58 14.32 1.41
N HIS A 19 -6.62 13.42 1.33
CA HIS A 19 -6.67 12.17 2.12
C HIS A 19 -6.84 12.44 3.63
N VAL A 20 -6.42 13.60 4.15
CA VAL A 20 -6.70 14.06 5.52
C VAL A 20 -8.19 14.27 5.82
N ALA A 21 -9.02 14.62 4.82
CA ALA A 21 -10.46 14.80 5.01
C ALA A 21 -11.17 13.46 5.27
N LEU A 22 -10.61 12.33 4.80
CA LEU A 22 -11.17 10.99 4.98
C LEU A 22 -11.18 10.53 6.44
N ARG A 23 -10.31 11.12 7.27
CA ARG A 23 -10.18 10.82 8.70
C ARG A 23 -10.52 12.02 9.60
N ALA A 24 -11.09 13.08 9.03
CA ALA A 24 -11.49 14.25 9.82
C ALA A 24 -12.72 13.94 10.70
N PRO A 25 -12.81 14.52 11.91
CA PRO A 25 -14.00 14.42 12.75
C PRO A 25 -15.26 14.92 12.04
N ALA A 26 -16.43 14.38 12.37
CA ALA A 26 -17.69 14.70 11.68
C ALA A 26 -18.07 16.19 11.69
N GLY A 27 -17.62 16.95 12.69
CA GLY A 27 -17.84 18.39 12.81
C GLY A 27 -16.83 19.26 12.08
N ALA A 28 -15.81 18.70 11.43
CA ALA A 28 -14.80 19.46 10.71
C ALA A 28 -15.38 20.11 9.45
N VAL A 29 -14.75 21.21 9.03
CA VAL A 29 -15.08 21.93 7.80
C VAL A 29 -13.84 21.99 6.94
N ILE A 30 -13.87 21.29 5.80
CA ILE A 30 -12.79 21.27 4.82
C ILE A 30 -13.44 21.49 3.46
N LEU A 31 -13.05 22.56 2.77
CA LEU A 31 -13.73 23.02 1.56
C LEU A 31 -12.97 22.58 0.31
N VAL A 32 -13.70 22.06 -0.68
CA VAL A 32 -13.21 21.87 -2.05
C VAL A 32 -14.17 22.59 -2.98
N ASP A 33 -13.67 23.52 -3.78
CA ASP A 33 -14.50 24.30 -4.72
C ASP A 33 -15.75 24.93 -4.05
N GLY A 34 -15.64 25.30 -2.77
CA GLY A 34 -16.70 25.93 -1.98
C GLY A 34 -17.62 24.96 -1.22
N GLU A 35 -17.46 23.65 -1.38
CA GLU A 35 -18.29 22.63 -0.71
C GLU A 35 -17.54 21.95 0.45
N ASN A 36 -18.22 21.78 1.61
CA ASN A 36 -17.67 20.98 2.70
C ASN A 36 -17.76 19.48 2.39
N VAL A 37 -16.62 18.82 2.23
CA VAL A 37 -16.55 17.40 1.85
C VAL A 37 -16.75 16.43 3.01
N VAL A 38 -16.57 16.88 4.26
CA VAL A 38 -16.60 16.03 5.45
C VAL A 38 -17.95 15.29 5.64
N PRO A 39 -19.13 15.93 5.46
CA PRO A 39 -20.40 15.21 5.56
C PRO A 39 -20.54 14.03 4.58
N GLN A 40 -20.02 14.19 3.36
CA GLN A 40 -20.07 13.12 2.35
C GLN A 40 -19.15 11.95 2.73
N VAL A 41 -17.96 12.25 3.30
CA VAL A 41 -17.06 11.24 3.88
C VAL A 41 -17.77 10.40 4.92
N HIS A 42 -18.40 11.05 5.91
CA HIS A 42 -19.10 10.35 6.99
C HIS A 42 -20.32 9.57 6.50
N ALA A 43 -21.02 10.06 5.46
CA ALA A 43 -22.12 9.32 4.84
C ALA A 43 -21.64 7.99 4.21
N VAL A 44 -20.50 8.00 3.52
CA VAL A 44 -19.90 6.78 2.97
C VAL A 44 -19.41 5.86 4.09
N LEU A 45 -18.74 6.38 5.11
CA LEU A 45 -18.30 5.60 6.27
C LEU A 45 -19.48 4.92 6.98
N GLY A 46 -20.60 5.62 7.15
CA GLY A 46 -21.84 5.06 7.71
C GLY A 46 -22.39 3.92 6.85
N ARG A 47 -22.47 4.09 5.53
CA ARG A 47 -22.90 3.03 4.60
C ARG A 47 -21.97 1.81 4.66
N MET A 48 -20.65 2.03 4.73
CA MET A 48 -19.67 0.95 4.87
C MET A 48 -19.86 0.21 6.20
N ALA A 49 -20.10 0.94 7.30
CA ALA A 49 -20.33 0.36 8.62
C ALA A 49 -21.59 -0.51 8.65
N ASP A 50 -22.69 0.00 8.08
CA ASP A 50 -23.95 -0.75 7.97
C ASP A 50 -23.79 -2.02 7.14
N PHE A 51 -23.12 -1.92 5.98
CA PHE A 51 -22.82 -3.08 5.14
C PHE A 51 -21.91 -4.08 5.86
N SER A 52 -20.86 -3.59 6.53
CA SER A 52 -19.93 -4.41 7.30
C SER A 52 -20.65 -5.19 8.39
N ASN A 53 -21.51 -4.52 9.16
CA ASN A 53 -22.32 -5.16 10.20
C ASN A 53 -23.27 -6.22 9.63
N ARG A 54 -23.87 -6.00 8.45
CA ARG A 54 -24.74 -6.99 7.79
C ARG A 54 -23.97 -8.23 7.33
N ILE A 55 -22.75 -8.09 6.83
CA ILE A 55 -21.91 -9.23 6.43
C ILE A 55 -21.44 -9.99 7.68
N ARG A 56 -20.84 -9.28 8.64
CA ARG A 56 -20.28 -9.84 9.87
C ARG A 56 -21.34 -10.49 10.75
N GLY A 57 -22.53 -9.90 10.85
CA GLY A 57 -23.67 -10.49 11.55
C GLY A 57 -24.40 -11.57 10.75
N GLY A 58 -24.05 -11.77 9.47
CA GLY A 58 -24.65 -12.79 8.60
C GLY A 58 -26.08 -12.47 8.15
N GLN A 59 -26.53 -11.22 8.26
CA GLN A 59 -27.80 -10.75 7.71
C GLN A 59 -27.74 -10.61 6.19
N TRP A 60 -26.58 -10.25 5.63
CA TRP A 60 -26.35 -10.32 4.20
C TRP A 60 -26.18 -11.78 3.78
N LYS A 61 -27.01 -12.23 2.83
CA LYS A 61 -26.99 -13.58 2.30
C LYS A 61 -26.52 -13.57 0.86
N GLY A 62 -25.80 -14.62 0.47
CA GLY A 62 -25.57 -14.95 -0.94
C GLY A 62 -26.87 -15.33 -1.64
N HIS A 63 -26.79 -15.51 -2.94
CA HIS A 63 -27.92 -15.80 -3.83
C HIS A 63 -28.74 -17.03 -3.39
N THR A 64 -28.11 -18.04 -2.77
CA THR A 64 -28.80 -19.25 -2.27
C THR A 64 -29.30 -19.13 -0.82
N GLY A 65 -29.20 -17.95 -0.21
CA GLY A 65 -29.59 -17.72 1.19
C GLY A 65 -28.50 -18.07 2.22
N LYS A 66 -27.35 -18.60 1.79
CA LYS A 66 -26.21 -18.88 2.67
C LYS A 66 -25.54 -17.58 3.17
N ARG A 67 -24.88 -17.66 4.32
CA ARG A 67 -24.09 -16.55 4.88
C ARG A 67 -22.80 -16.39 4.09
N ILE A 68 -22.38 -15.15 3.84
CA ILE A 68 -21.06 -14.87 3.27
C ILE A 68 -19.96 -15.21 4.29
N ARG A 69 -18.96 -15.96 3.83
CA ARG A 69 -17.76 -16.36 4.59
C ARG A 69 -16.47 -15.91 3.95
N ASN A 70 -16.46 -15.75 2.63
CA ASN A 70 -15.26 -15.43 1.89
C ASN A 70 -15.41 -14.04 1.27
N ILE A 71 -14.42 -13.19 1.47
CA ILE A 71 -14.34 -11.84 0.91
C ILE A 71 -13.10 -11.79 0.03
N VAL A 72 -13.28 -11.47 -1.25
CA VAL A 72 -12.19 -11.34 -2.21
C VAL A 72 -12.16 -9.90 -2.73
N ASN A 73 -11.11 -9.16 -2.38
CA ASN A 73 -10.87 -7.82 -2.92
C ASN A 73 -10.15 -7.94 -4.26
N ILE A 74 -10.69 -7.31 -5.30
CA ILE A 74 -10.09 -7.24 -6.64
C ILE A 74 -9.71 -5.78 -6.92
N GLY A 75 -8.42 -5.50 -7.05
CA GLY A 75 -7.89 -4.17 -7.29
C GLY A 75 -6.38 -4.23 -7.47
N ILE A 76 -5.75 -3.18 -8.02
CA ILE A 76 -4.29 -3.12 -8.20
C ILE A 76 -3.71 -1.81 -7.69
N GLY A 77 -2.44 -1.81 -7.28
CA GLY A 77 -1.75 -0.64 -6.76
C GLY A 77 -2.42 -0.13 -5.48
N GLY A 78 -2.91 1.11 -5.49
CA GLY A 78 -3.53 1.74 -4.32
C GLY A 78 -4.81 1.05 -3.84
N SER A 79 -5.52 0.38 -4.76
CA SER A 79 -6.73 -0.40 -4.46
C SER A 79 -6.44 -1.79 -3.86
N ASP A 80 -5.16 -2.16 -3.70
CA ASP A 80 -4.72 -3.46 -3.20
C ASP A 80 -3.72 -3.33 -2.04
N LEU A 81 -2.60 -2.62 -2.28
CA LEU A 81 -1.48 -2.57 -1.34
C LEU A 81 -1.88 -2.04 0.04
N GLY A 82 -2.73 -1.03 0.10
CA GLY A 82 -3.30 -0.53 1.36
C GLY A 82 -4.18 -1.60 2.03
N PRO A 83 -5.28 -2.04 1.40
CA PRO A 83 -6.15 -3.09 1.92
C PRO A 83 -5.44 -4.35 2.41
N VAL A 84 -4.53 -4.93 1.62
CA VAL A 84 -3.79 -6.15 2.01
C VAL A 84 -2.82 -5.88 3.17
N MET A 85 -2.16 -4.72 3.18
CA MET A 85 -1.27 -4.34 4.28
C MET A 85 -2.06 -4.15 5.58
N ALA A 86 -3.16 -3.42 5.56
CA ALA A 86 -3.97 -3.19 6.76
C ALA A 86 -4.62 -4.48 7.28
N PHE A 87 -5.10 -5.35 6.38
CA PHE A 87 -5.62 -6.66 6.78
C PHE A 87 -4.55 -7.51 7.48
N GLU A 88 -3.35 -7.59 6.90
CA GLU A 88 -2.25 -8.37 7.49
C GLU A 88 -1.79 -7.77 8.82
N ALA A 89 -1.60 -6.45 8.89
CA ALA A 89 -1.18 -5.70 10.07
C ALA A 89 -2.17 -5.86 11.23
N LEU A 90 -3.46 -5.82 10.94
CA LEU A 90 -4.54 -5.87 11.94
C LEU A 90 -5.18 -7.25 12.03
N LYS A 91 -4.52 -8.27 11.50
CA LYS A 91 -5.04 -9.64 11.47
C LYS A 91 -5.40 -10.16 12.86
N SER A 92 -4.76 -9.70 13.95
CA SER A 92 -5.14 -10.09 15.32
C SER A 92 -6.56 -9.65 15.72
N TYR A 93 -7.05 -8.56 15.14
CA TYR A 93 -8.37 -7.96 15.39
C TYR A 93 -9.45 -8.44 14.40
N SER A 94 -9.10 -9.31 13.44
CA SER A 94 -10.04 -9.71 12.40
C SER A 94 -11.04 -10.77 12.88
N ASP A 95 -12.26 -10.73 12.33
CA ASP A 95 -13.25 -11.80 12.52
C ASP A 95 -12.74 -13.08 11.87
N ARG A 96 -12.40 -14.08 12.71
CA ARG A 96 -11.85 -15.37 12.28
C ARG A 96 -12.88 -16.28 11.59
N ASN A 97 -14.15 -15.89 11.57
CA ASN A 97 -15.19 -16.60 10.81
C ASN A 97 -15.25 -16.19 9.34
N LEU A 98 -14.49 -15.16 8.96
CA LEU A 98 -14.39 -14.67 7.59
C LEU A 98 -12.99 -14.93 7.02
N THR A 99 -12.95 -15.38 5.78
CA THR A 99 -11.73 -15.57 4.99
C THR A 99 -11.57 -14.37 4.07
N PHE A 100 -10.40 -13.73 4.07
CA PHE A 100 -10.09 -12.61 3.18
C PHE A 100 -9.00 -13.00 2.19
N ARG A 101 -9.17 -12.62 0.93
CA ARG A 101 -8.18 -12.75 -0.15
C ARG A 101 -8.13 -11.48 -0.98
N PHE A 102 -7.00 -11.27 -1.63
CA PHE A 102 -6.70 -10.08 -2.41
C PHE A 102 -6.15 -10.56 -3.75
N VAL A 103 -6.77 -10.11 -4.84
CA VAL A 103 -6.41 -10.44 -6.22
C VAL A 103 -6.07 -9.14 -6.91
N SER A 104 -4.85 -9.04 -7.43
CA SER A 104 -4.35 -7.80 -8.02
C SER A 104 -3.65 -8.00 -9.36
N ASN A 105 -2.92 -9.09 -9.53
CA ASN A 105 -2.19 -9.35 -10.76
C ASN A 105 -3.15 -9.82 -11.87
N VAL A 106 -2.87 -9.46 -13.12
CA VAL A 106 -3.59 -9.97 -14.30
C VAL A 106 -3.11 -11.36 -14.73
N ASP A 107 -1.99 -11.82 -14.16
CA ASP A 107 -1.60 -13.24 -14.17
C ASP A 107 -2.77 -14.09 -13.64
N ASP A 108 -3.30 -14.96 -14.48
CA ASP A 108 -4.49 -15.77 -14.22
C ASP A 108 -4.33 -16.67 -12.98
N SER A 109 -3.09 -16.99 -12.61
CA SER A 109 -2.74 -17.73 -11.40
C SER A 109 -3.26 -17.05 -10.12
N ASP A 110 -3.27 -15.71 -10.06
CA ASP A 110 -3.64 -14.96 -8.85
C ASP A 110 -5.11 -15.21 -8.51
N LEU A 111 -6.02 -14.97 -9.47
CA LEU A 111 -7.44 -15.27 -9.28
C LEU A 111 -7.67 -16.78 -9.13
N ALA A 112 -7.04 -17.62 -9.95
CA ALA A 112 -7.27 -19.06 -9.95
C ALA A 112 -6.92 -19.72 -8.60
N GLU A 113 -5.81 -19.34 -7.97
CA GLU A 113 -5.46 -19.80 -6.62
C GLU A 113 -6.36 -19.16 -5.56
N ALA A 114 -6.70 -17.87 -5.72
CA ALA A 114 -7.55 -17.16 -4.77
C ALA A 114 -8.97 -17.72 -4.67
N VAL A 115 -9.50 -18.40 -5.69
CA VAL A 115 -10.86 -18.98 -5.63
C VAL A 115 -10.90 -20.51 -5.54
N ARG A 116 -9.75 -21.19 -5.58
CA ARG A 116 -9.64 -22.65 -5.75
C ARG A 116 -10.45 -23.48 -4.76
N ASP A 117 -10.47 -23.07 -3.50
CA ASP A 117 -11.09 -23.74 -2.36
C ASP A 117 -12.30 -22.97 -1.80
N LEU A 118 -12.80 -21.96 -2.52
CA LEU A 118 -13.95 -21.16 -2.06
C LEU A 118 -15.28 -21.72 -2.60
N ASP A 119 -16.34 -21.68 -1.78
CA ASP A 119 -17.73 -21.94 -2.22
C ASP A 119 -18.32 -20.65 -2.84
N PRO A 120 -18.71 -20.65 -4.13
CA PRO A 120 -19.39 -19.52 -4.77
C PRO A 120 -20.62 -19.01 -4.00
N GLN A 121 -21.35 -19.89 -3.32
CA GLN A 121 -22.56 -19.54 -2.55
C GLN A 121 -22.26 -18.71 -1.29
N GLU A 122 -21.02 -18.72 -0.82
CA GLU A 122 -20.58 -18.02 0.41
C GLU A 122 -19.52 -16.94 0.12
N THR A 123 -19.28 -16.59 -1.15
CA THR A 123 -18.16 -15.71 -1.55
C THR A 123 -18.66 -14.36 -2.06
N LEU A 124 -18.19 -13.26 -1.48
CA LEU A 124 -18.41 -11.89 -1.93
C LEU A 124 -17.13 -11.33 -2.57
N PHE A 125 -17.29 -10.67 -3.71
CA PHE A 125 -16.23 -9.92 -4.38
C PHE A 125 -16.41 -8.41 -4.18
N ILE A 126 -15.32 -7.73 -3.88
CA ILE A 126 -15.24 -6.27 -3.82
C ILE A 126 -14.39 -5.82 -5.01
N VAL A 127 -14.99 -5.14 -5.99
CA VAL A 127 -14.27 -4.62 -7.16
C VAL A 127 -13.85 -3.18 -6.89
N ALA A 128 -12.57 -2.95 -6.65
CA ALA A 128 -12.00 -1.69 -6.21
C ALA A 128 -11.20 -1.00 -7.34
N SER A 129 -11.84 -0.08 -8.05
CA SER A 129 -11.19 0.74 -9.09
C SER A 129 -11.86 2.10 -9.20
N LYS A 130 -11.04 3.16 -9.11
CA LYS A 130 -11.50 4.55 -9.24
C LYS A 130 -12.28 4.77 -10.52
N THR A 131 -11.68 4.40 -11.65
CA THR A 131 -12.27 4.62 -12.98
C THR A 131 -13.24 3.50 -13.38
N PHE A 132 -13.13 2.32 -12.75
CA PHE A 132 -13.82 1.09 -13.13
C PHE A 132 -13.48 0.64 -14.56
N THR A 133 -12.28 0.99 -15.03
CA THR A 133 -11.78 0.67 -16.38
C THR A 133 -10.35 0.14 -16.37
N THR A 134 -9.74 -0.02 -15.19
CA THR A 134 -8.38 -0.57 -15.04
C THR A 134 -8.35 -1.98 -15.60
N GLN A 135 -7.51 -2.21 -16.61
CA GLN A 135 -7.51 -3.44 -17.41
C GLN A 135 -7.39 -4.69 -16.52
N GLU A 136 -6.37 -4.73 -15.67
CA GLU A 136 -6.09 -5.85 -14.77
C GLU A 136 -7.27 -6.12 -13.82
N THR A 137 -7.81 -5.07 -13.21
CA THR A 137 -8.94 -5.18 -12.27
C THR A 137 -10.21 -5.67 -12.97
N MET A 138 -10.52 -5.14 -14.15
CA MET A 138 -11.74 -5.51 -14.88
C MET A 138 -11.65 -6.91 -15.48
N THR A 139 -10.49 -7.32 -16.01
CA THR A 139 -10.27 -8.70 -16.47
C THR A 139 -10.43 -9.70 -15.33
N ASN A 140 -9.91 -9.39 -14.14
CA ASN A 140 -10.10 -10.21 -12.95
C ASN A 140 -11.56 -10.22 -12.48
N ALA A 141 -12.23 -9.07 -12.47
CA ALA A 141 -13.63 -8.97 -12.07
C ALA A 141 -14.56 -9.76 -13.00
N GLU A 142 -14.34 -9.70 -14.31
CA GLU A 142 -15.08 -10.48 -15.31
C GLU A 142 -14.83 -11.99 -15.14
N SER A 143 -13.59 -12.39 -14.90
CA SER A 143 -13.23 -13.78 -14.64
C SER A 143 -13.84 -14.30 -13.33
N ALA A 144 -13.84 -13.48 -12.27
CA ALA A 144 -14.48 -13.80 -11.01
C ALA A 144 -16.01 -13.91 -11.15
N ARG A 145 -16.62 -13.02 -11.96
CA ARG A 145 -18.05 -13.08 -12.29
C ARG A 145 -18.37 -14.36 -13.04
N ALA A 146 -17.57 -14.74 -14.03
CA ALA A 146 -17.74 -16.00 -14.76
C ALA A 146 -17.61 -17.22 -13.84
N TRP A 147 -16.61 -17.23 -12.95
CA TRP A 147 -16.42 -18.27 -11.94
C TRP A 147 -17.64 -18.39 -11.01
N LEU A 148 -18.13 -17.27 -10.49
CA LEU A 148 -19.29 -17.23 -9.59
C LEU A 148 -20.54 -17.78 -10.29
N LEU A 149 -20.85 -17.25 -11.48
CA LEU A 149 -22.05 -17.65 -12.24
C LEU A 149 -22.00 -19.13 -12.61
N LYS A 150 -20.83 -19.65 -13.04
CA LYS A 150 -20.65 -21.08 -13.28
C LYS A 150 -20.94 -21.90 -12.03
N GLY A 151 -20.49 -21.44 -10.86
CA GLY A 151 -20.74 -22.07 -9.57
C GLY A 151 -22.19 -22.02 -9.08
N LEU A 152 -22.98 -21.09 -9.60
CA LEU A 152 -24.38 -20.84 -9.21
C LEU A 152 -25.38 -21.19 -10.32
N GLY A 153 -24.99 -22.03 -11.28
CA GLY A 153 -25.89 -22.52 -12.34
C GLY A 153 -26.23 -21.50 -13.43
N GLY A 154 -25.52 -20.37 -13.49
CA GLY A 154 -25.63 -19.38 -14.56
C GLY A 154 -26.64 -18.25 -14.34
N ASP A 155 -27.29 -18.15 -13.18
CA ASP A 155 -28.25 -17.07 -12.90
C ASP A 155 -27.54 -15.71 -12.71
N THR A 156 -27.74 -14.80 -13.67
CA THR A 156 -27.13 -13.47 -13.66
C THR A 156 -27.61 -12.60 -12.50
N ASN A 157 -28.76 -12.90 -11.88
CA ASN A 157 -29.24 -12.18 -10.69
C ASN A 157 -28.35 -12.40 -9.46
N ALA A 158 -27.50 -13.43 -9.46
CA ALA A 158 -26.56 -13.67 -8.38
C ALA A 158 -25.54 -12.54 -8.19
N VAL A 159 -25.22 -11.77 -9.24
CA VAL A 159 -24.21 -10.70 -9.20
C VAL A 159 -24.53 -9.67 -8.12
N ALA A 160 -25.80 -9.23 -8.00
CA ALA A 160 -26.20 -8.20 -7.04
C ALA A 160 -26.01 -8.61 -5.56
N SER A 161 -25.94 -9.93 -5.27
CA SER A 161 -25.73 -10.45 -3.90
C SER A 161 -24.27 -10.79 -3.60
N HIS A 162 -23.43 -10.88 -4.63
CA HIS A 162 -22.07 -11.40 -4.55
C HIS A 162 -20.99 -10.42 -5.04
N PHE A 163 -21.37 -9.27 -5.59
CA PHE A 163 -20.46 -8.22 -6.00
C PHE A 163 -20.87 -6.87 -5.42
N VAL A 164 -19.88 -6.15 -4.89
CA VAL A 164 -19.98 -4.73 -4.54
C VAL A 164 -18.85 -3.96 -5.23
N ALA A 165 -19.03 -2.66 -5.42
CA ALA A 165 -18.04 -1.82 -6.09
C ALA A 165 -17.53 -0.73 -5.16
N VAL A 166 -16.24 -0.43 -5.26
CA VAL A 166 -15.62 0.78 -4.71
C VAL A 166 -15.11 1.60 -5.89
N SER A 167 -15.83 2.66 -6.25
CA SER A 167 -15.60 3.39 -7.49
C SER A 167 -16.23 4.78 -7.48
N THR A 168 -15.88 5.60 -8.47
CA THR A 168 -16.54 6.88 -8.75
C THR A 168 -17.41 6.82 -10.02
N ASN A 169 -17.51 5.64 -10.67
CA ASN A 169 -18.13 5.49 -11.99
C ASN A 169 -19.40 4.61 -11.94
N ALA A 170 -20.50 5.21 -11.48
CA ALA A 170 -21.79 4.52 -11.35
C ALA A 170 -22.28 3.86 -12.65
N ALA A 171 -22.01 4.47 -13.80
CA ALA A 171 -22.43 3.95 -15.10
C ALA A 171 -21.74 2.62 -15.45
N GLN A 172 -20.41 2.53 -15.25
CA GLN A 172 -19.66 1.30 -15.51
C GLN A 172 -19.97 0.22 -14.46
N VAL A 173 -20.18 0.60 -13.20
CA VAL A 173 -20.61 -0.32 -12.13
C VAL A 173 -21.96 -0.96 -12.47
N ALA A 174 -22.94 -0.15 -12.90
CA ALA A 174 -24.24 -0.65 -13.34
C ALA A 174 -24.13 -1.53 -14.59
N ALA A 175 -23.30 -1.15 -15.57
CA ALA A 175 -23.06 -1.93 -16.78
C ALA A 175 -22.45 -3.32 -16.49
N PHE A 176 -21.61 -3.43 -15.46
CA PHE A 176 -21.07 -4.71 -14.99
C PHE A 176 -22.15 -5.61 -14.32
N GLY A 177 -23.25 -5.01 -13.86
CA GLY A 177 -24.37 -5.69 -13.21
C GLY A 177 -24.37 -5.60 -11.68
N ILE A 178 -23.56 -4.71 -11.10
CA ILE A 178 -23.60 -4.39 -9.67
C ILE A 178 -24.70 -3.35 -9.45
N ASP A 179 -25.54 -3.57 -8.44
CA ASP A 179 -26.52 -2.58 -7.98
C ASP A 179 -25.77 -1.30 -7.52
N PRO A 180 -26.07 -0.11 -8.08
CA PRO A 180 -25.46 1.15 -7.62
C PRO A 180 -25.65 1.41 -6.11
N ALA A 181 -26.68 0.85 -5.47
CA ALA A 181 -26.83 0.90 -4.00
C ALA A 181 -25.71 0.15 -3.25
N ASN A 182 -25.01 -0.76 -3.92
CA ASN A 182 -23.84 -1.49 -3.45
C ASN A 182 -22.51 -0.88 -3.97
N MET A 183 -22.56 0.34 -4.52
CA MET A 183 -21.37 1.12 -4.83
C MET A 183 -21.01 2.04 -3.65
N PHE A 184 -19.77 1.97 -3.21
CA PHE A 184 -19.18 2.85 -2.19
C PHE A 184 -18.28 3.86 -2.87
N GLU A 185 -18.66 5.12 -2.80
CA GLU A 185 -18.03 6.21 -3.54
C GLU A 185 -16.79 6.75 -2.83
N PHE A 186 -15.90 7.36 -3.61
CA PHE A 186 -14.82 8.22 -3.13
C PHE A 186 -14.54 9.29 -4.18
N TRP A 187 -13.59 10.18 -3.93
CA TRP A 187 -13.43 11.41 -4.71
C TRP A 187 -12.13 11.49 -5.50
N ASP A 188 -12.07 12.42 -6.44
CA ASP A 188 -10.93 12.65 -7.32
C ASP A 188 -9.68 13.14 -6.56
N TRP A 189 -9.86 13.92 -5.50
CA TRP A 189 -8.82 14.38 -4.57
C TRP A 189 -8.22 13.29 -3.67
N VAL A 190 -8.75 12.06 -3.75
CA VAL A 190 -8.16 10.87 -3.14
C VAL A 190 -7.21 10.22 -4.15
N GLY A 191 -5.91 10.37 -3.90
CA GLY A 191 -4.86 9.65 -4.63
C GLY A 191 -4.87 8.16 -4.27
N GLY A 192 -4.61 7.28 -5.25
CA GLY A 192 -4.69 5.82 -5.05
C GLY A 192 -3.83 5.32 -3.89
N ARG A 193 -2.56 5.75 -3.83
CA ARG A 193 -1.61 5.39 -2.75
C ARG A 193 -1.92 6.01 -1.37
N TYR A 194 -2.94 6.87 -1.29
CA TYR A 194 -3.45 7.50 -0.07
C TYR A 194 -4.92 7.11 0.23
N SER A 195 -5.45 6.09 -0.47
CA SER A 195 -6.88 5.81 -0.49
C SER A 195 -7.38 4.81 0.56
N MET A 196 -6.48 4.11 1.27
CA MET A 196 -6.83 3.02 2.21
C MET A 196 -7.86 3.42 3.28
N VAL A 197 -7.90 4.71 3.65
CA VAL A 197 -8.82 5.27 4.65
C VAL A 197 -10.16 5.75 4.04
N SER A 198 -10.36 5.61 2.73
CA SER A 198 -11.64 5.85 2.04
C SER A 198 -12.49 4.57 1.96
N ALA A 199 -13.48 4.56 1.06
CA ALA A 199 -14.20 3.35 0.65
C ALA A 199 -13.30 2.19 0.20
N ILE A 200 -12.07 2.46 -0.25
CA ILE A 200 -11.09 1.40 -0.57
C ILE A 200 -10.79 0.53 0.65
N GLY A 201 -10.91 1.07 1.86
CA GLY A 201 -10.77 0.34 3.12
C GLY A 201 -11.94 -0.58 3.47
N LEU A 202 -12.93 -0.79 2.58
CA LEU A 202 -14.11 -1.61 2.86
C LEU A 202 -13.75 -3.04 3.30
N SER A 203 -12.79 -3.68 2.61
CA SER A 203 -12.31 -5.01 2.99
C SER A 203 -11.66 -5.03 4.38
N THR A 204 -10.91 -3.97 4.72
CA THR A 204 -10.35 -3.78 6.06
C THR A 204 -11.46 -3.63 7.11
N MET A 205 -12.44 -2.77 6.87
CA MET A 205 -13.58 -2.58 7.80
C MET A 205 -14.42 -3.85 7.96
N LEU A 206 -14.58 -4.66 6.91
CA LEU A 206 -15.21 -5.97 7.00
C LEU A 206 -14.41 -6.93 7.89
N ALA A 207 -13.08 -6.88 7.81
CA ALA A 207 -12.20 -7.75 8.59
C ALA A 207 -12.23 -7.40 10.08
N ILE A 208 -11.98 -6.14 10.43
CA ILE A 208 -11.80 -5.72 11.83
C ILE A 208 -13.06 -5.12 12.48
N GLY A 209 -14.09 -4.83 11.69
CA GLY A 209 -15.32 -4.19 12.14
C GLY A 209 -15.26 -2.65 12.13
N PRO A 210 -16.42 -1.97 12.19
CA PRO A 210 -16.48 -0.50 12.12
C PRO A 210 -15.72 0.20 13.25
N ASP A 211 -15.82 -0.29 14.50
CA ASP A 211 -15.20 0.36 15.65
C ASP A 211 -13.67 0.43 15.52
N HIS A 212 -13.03 -0.68 15.15
CA HIS A 212 -11.59 -0.73 14.92
C HIS A 212 -11.17 0.04 13.65
N PHE A 213 -12.04 0.13 12.65
CA PHE A 213 -11.78 0.99 11.50
C PHE A 213 -11.82 2.48 11.89
N HIS A 214 -12.77 2.89 12.75
CA HIS A 214 -12.79 4.26 13.28
C HIS A 214 -11.58 4.54 14.20
N GLU A 215 -11.12 3.56 14.99
CA GLU A 215 -9.87 3.68 15.75
C GLU A 215 -8.65 3.88 14.82
N LEU A 216 -8.61 3.17 13.68
CA LEU A 216 -7.59 3.38 12.64
C LEU A 216 -7.63 4.82 12.13
N LEU A 217 -8.80 5.32 11.70
CA LEU A 217 -8.96 6.70 11.22
C LEU A 217 -8.56 7.74 12.27
N ASP A 218 -8.96 7.55 13.52
CA ASP A 218 -8.58 8.43 14.62
C ASP A 218 -7.05 8.46 14.81
N GLY A 219 -6.38 7.32 14.66
CA GLY A 219 -4.92 7.25 14.63
C GLY A 219 -4.28 8.12 13.54
N PHE A 220 -4.81 8.07 12.33
CA PHE A 220 -4.37 8.96 11.25
C PHE A 220 -4.60 10.44 11.62
N HIS A 221 -5.80 10.78 12.10
CA HIS A 221 -6.15 12.15 12.46
C HIS A 221 -5.26 12.73 13.56
N GLN A 222 -4.91 11.93 14.58
CA GLN A 222 -3.98 12.36 15.62
C GLN A 222 -2.60 12.75 15.05
N MET A 223 -2.11 12.01 14.05
CA MET A 223 -0.85 12.34 13.38
C MET A 223 -0.99 13.53 12.43
N ASP A 224 -2.16 13.72 11.80
CA ASP A 224 -2.47 14.91 11.02
C ASP A 224 -2.39 16.18 11.86
N GLU A 225 -3.02 16.17 13.04
CA GLU A 225 -3.00 17.31 13.95
C GLU A 225 -1.60 17.56 14.50
N HIS A 226 -0.85 16.51 14.82
CA HIS A 226 0.57 16.63 15.19
C HIS A 226 1.38 17.28 14.07
N PHE A 227 1.23 16.81 12.82
CA PHE A 227 1.94 17.37 11.67
C PHE A 227 1.56 18.84 11.44
N ARG A 228 0.28 19.19 11.60
CA ARG A 228 -0.24 20.53 11.32
C ARG A 228 0.15 21.56 12.39
N THR A 229 0.22 21.17 13.65
CA THR A 229 0.27 22.12 14.78
C THR A 229 1.58 22.12 15.55
N THR A 230 2.38 21.05 15.46
CA THR A 230 3.65 20.95 16.20
C THR A 230 4.77 21.74 15.50
N PRO A 231 5.55 22.56 16.23
CA PRO A 231 6.74 23.25 15.70
C PRO A 231 7.72 22.28 15.03
N PHE A 232 8.34 22.69 13.92
CA PHE A 232 9.12 21.80 13.06
C PHE A 232 10.25 21.04 13.79
N GLU A 233 10.91 21.67 14.76
CA GLU A 233 11.97 21.06 15.57
C GLU A 233 11.49 19.91 16.48
N ARG A 234 10.17 19.72 16.62
CA ARG A 234 9.52 18.62 17.37
C ARG A 234 8.51 17.85 16.53
N ASN A 235 8.40 18.17 15.25
CA ASN A 235 7.42 17.61 14.34
C ASN A 235 7.99 16.35 13.69
N LEU A 236 7.45 15.19 14.08
CA LEU A 236 8.03 13.89 13.75
C LEU A 236 8.09 13.63 12.24
N PRO A 237 7.00 13.82 11.45
CA PRO A 237 7.08 13.71 9.99
C PRO A 237 8.08 14.68 9.35
N VAL A 238 8.16 15.93 9.85
CA VAL A 238 9.11 16.92 9.31
C VAL A 238 10.55 16.50 9.57
N LEU A 239 10.88 16.09 10.79
CA LEU A 239 12.22 15.61 11.15
C LEU A 239 12.62 14.39 10.32
N MET A 240 11.71 13.42 10.16
CA MET A 240 11.96 12.25 9.31
C MET A 240 12.15 12.64 7.84
N GLY A 241 11.33 13.56 7.32
CA GLY A 241 11.47 14.08 5.96
C GLY A 241 12.83 14.78 5.74
N LEU A 242 13.25 15.62 6.69
CA LEU A 242 14.55 16.29 6.66
C LEU A 242 15.73 15.33 6.73
N LEU A 243 15.63 14.26 7.53
CA LEU A 243 16.65 13.19 7.55
C LEU A 243 16.70 12.46 6.20
N GLY A 244 15.55 12.23 5.56
CA GLY A 244 15.47 11.72 4.18
C GLY A 244 16.23 12.61 3.19
N ILE A 245 15.93 13.91 3.17
CA ILE A 245 16.65 14.92 2.37
C ILE A 245 18.15 14.90 2.68
N TRP A 246 18.53 14.87 3.95
CA TRP A 246 19.93 14.88 4.38
C TRP A 246 20.71 13.71 3.78
N TYR A 247 20.22 12.49 3.97
CA TYR A 247 20.94 11.31 3.49
C TYR A 247 20.88 11.17 1.98
N THR A 248 19.76 11.49 1.34
CA THR A 248 19.63 11.40 -0.12
C THR A 248 20.43 12.47 -0.83
N ASN A 249 20.28 13.74 -0.47
CA ASN A 249 20.88 14.84 -1.23
C ASN A 249 22.33 15.13 -0.84
N PHE A 250 22.74 14.91 0.42
CA PHE A 250 24.08 15.24 0.90
C PHE A 250 24.98 14.01 1.01
N PHE A 251 24.46 12.88 1.51
CA PHE A 251 25.23 11.63 1.61
C PHE A 251 25.07 10.71 0.39
N LYS A 252 24.21 11.07 -0.57
CA LYS A 252 23.95 10.29 -1.80
C LYS A 252 23.47 8.86 -1.52
N ALA A 253 22.76 8.68 -0.40
CA ALA A 253 22.10 7.42 -0.11
C ALA A 253 20.93 7.22 -1.09
N ALA A 254 21.08 6.28 -2.01
CA ALA A 254 20.10 6.00 -3.06
C ALA A 254 18.92 5.13 -2.57
N THR A 255 18.99 4.58 -1.35
CA THR A 255 17.99 3.65 -0.83
C THR A 255 17.71 3.88 0.65
N THR A 256 16.50 3.58 1.10
CA THR A 256 16.09 3.57 2.50
C THR A 256 15.44 2.23 2.83
N ALA A 257 15.88 1.59 3.93
CA ALA A 257 15.32 0.32 4.37
C ALA A 257 14.27 0.54 5.47
N VAL A 258 13.08 -0.06 5.34
CA VAL A 258 12.04 -0.07 6.39
C VAL A 258 11.93 -1.48 6.96
N LEU A 259 12.21 -1.61 8.25
CA LEU A 259 12.50 -2.88 8.91
C LEU A 259 11.58 -3.06 10.12
N PRO A 260 10.31 -3.46 9.92
CA PRO A 260 9.39 -3.68 11.02
C PRO A 260 9.69 -4.99 11.75
N TYR A 261 9.93 -4.93 13.06
CA TYR A 261 10.05 -6.09 13.93
C TYR A 261 8.67 -6.46 14.48
N GLU A 262 7.79 -6.78 13.53
CA GLU A 262 6.43 -7.26 13.73
C GLU A 262 6.01 -8.01 12.48
N GLN A 263 5.73 -9.31 12.61
CA GLN A 263 5.42 -10.17 11.47
C GLN A 263 4.11 -9.78 10.78
N TYR A 264 3.15 -9.21 11.53
CA TYR A 264 1.93 -8.69 10.93
C TYR A 264 2.19 -7.51 9.97
N LEU A 265 3.31 -6.79 10.13
CA LEU A 265 3.72 -5.70 9.22
C LEU A 265 4.51 -6.18 7.99
N ARG A 266 4.45 -7.47 7.62
CA ARG A 266 5.16 -8.02 6.45
C ARG A 266 4.89 -7.33 5.11
N ARG A 267 3.73 -6.68 4.95
CA ARG A 267 3.39 -5.92 3.74
C ARG A 267 3.62 -4.41 3.88
N PHE A 268 4.05 -3.94 5.05
CA PHE A 268 4.27 -2.51 5.30
C PHE A 268 5.39 -1.91 4.42
N PRO A 269 6.56 -2.57 4.22
CA PRO A 269 7.56 -2.05 3.29
C PRO A 269 7.05 -1.95 1.85
N ALA A 270 6.29 -2.96 1.38
CA ALA A 270 5.70 -2.96 0.03
C ALA A 270 4.62 -1.88 -0.15
N TYR A 271 3.83 -1.59 0.89
CA TYR A 271 2.91 -0.46 0.88
C TYR A 271 3.64 0.88 0.80
N LEU A 272 4.70 1.06 1.60
CA LEU A 272 5.50 2.28 1.57
C LEU A 272 6.26 2.47 0.26
N GLN A 273 6.67 1.41 -0.43
CA GLN A 273 7.25 1.51 -1.77
C GLN A 273 6.39 2.32 -2.72
N GLN A 274 5.09 2.01 -2.79
CA GLN A 274 4.19 2.78 -3.63
C GLN A 274 4.04 4.22 -3.09
N MET A 275 3.79 4.37 -1.79
CA MET A 275 3.58 5.68 -1.18
C MET A 275 4.75 6.64 -1.43
N THR A 276 5.99 6.19 -1.26
CA THR A 276 7.18 7.04 -1.37
C THR A 276 7.61 7.19 -2.82
N MET A 277 7.81 6.09 -3.54
CA MET A 277 8.46 6.09 -4.86
C MET A 277 7.51 6.59 -5.96
N GLU A 278 6.22 6.27 -5.92
CA GLU A 278 5.26 6.79 -6.89
C GLU A 278 4.93 8.27 -6.63
N SER A 279 5.02 8.72 -5.37
CA SER A 279 4.87 10.15 -5.04
C SER A 279 6.07 10.97 -5.49
N ASN A 280 7.26 10.61 -4.99
CA ASN A 280 8.44 11.48 -5.05
C ASN A 280 9.50 11.01 -6.06
N GLY A 281 9.29 9.90 -6.77
CA GLY A 281 10.15 9.44 -7.88
C GLY A 281 9.97 10.30 -9.14
N LYS A 282 10.23 11.60 -9.01
CA LYS A 282 9.99 12.63 -10.02
C LYS A 282 11.29 13.30 -10.43
N HIS A 283 11.32 13.84 -11.65
CA HIS A 283 12.47 14.57 -12.17
C HIS A 283 12.12 15.97 -12.69
N VAL A 284 10.86 16.40 -12.54
CA VAL A 284 10.36 17.70 -12.96
C VAL A 284 9.71 18.37 -11.76
N THR A 285 10.09 19.62 -11.53
CA THR A 285 9.50 20.48 -10.50
C THR A 285 8.08 20.90 -10.86
N ILE A 286 7.31 21.41 -9.90
CA ILE A 286 5.97 21.96 -10.15
C ILE A 286 5.95 23.10 -11.18
N ASP A 287 7.08 23.81 -11.34
CA ASP A 287 7.25 24.88 -12.31
C ASP A 287 7.66 24.38 -13.71
N GLY A 288 7.77 23.06 -13.91
CA GLY A 288 8.12 22.45 -15.19
C GLY A 288 9.62 22.36 -15.49
N HIS A 289 10.50 22.65 -14.53
CA HIS A 289 11.95 22.54 -14.70
C HIS A 289 12.47 21.16 -14.32
N VAL A 290 13.42 20.64 -15.10
CA VAL A 290 14.13 19.39 -14.77
C VAL A 290 15.04 19.61 -13.57
N VAL A 291 14.99 18.71 -12.59
CA VAL A 291 15.83 18.78 -11.38
C VAL A 291 17.28 18.39 -11.69
N HIS A 292 18.24 18.97 -10.94
CA HIS A 292 19.67 18.62 -10.98
C HIS A 292 20.14 18.03 -9.65
N TYR A 293 19.21 17.49 -8.88
CA TYR A 293 19.41 16.85 -7.58
C TYR A 293 18.56 15.58 -7.52
N GLU A 294 18.95 14.65 -6.64
CA GLU A 294 18.19 13.43 -6.40
C GLU A 294 16.84 13.74 -5.72
N THR A 295 15.80 12.99 -6.08
CA THR A 295 14.49 12.99 -5.41
C THR A 295 14.31 11.71 -4.61
N SER A 296 13.15 11.02 -4.65
CA SER A 296 12.92 9.86 -3.78
C SER A 296 14.02 8.79 -3.88
N PRO A 297 14.57 8.31 -2.75
CA PRO A 297 15.36 7.08 -2.78
C PRO A 297 14.46 5.86 -3.04
N VAL A 298 15.08 4.73 -3.33
CA VAL A 298 14.39 3.43 -3.40
C VAL A 298 14.06 2.95 -1.99
N TYR A 299 12.78 2.75 -1.71
CA TYR A 299 12.33 2.15 -0.45
C TYR A 299 12.25 0.63 -0.58
N TRP A 300 12.69 -0.10 0.44
CA TRP A 300 12.64 -1.56 0.46
C TRP A 300 12.72 -2.09 1.89
N GLY A 301 12.50 -3.39 2.07
CA GLY A 301 12.70 -4.03 3.37
C GLY A 301 11.81 -5.25 3.57
N GLU A 302 12.07 -5.94 4.68
CA GLU A 302 11.36 -7.13 5.14
C GLU A 302 11.27 -7.09 6.67
N PRO A 303 10.33 -7.83 7.29
CA PRO A 303 10.27 -7.91 8.74
C PRO A 303 11.57 -8.40 9.38
N GLY A 304 11.87 -7.82 10.54
CA GLY A 304 12.80 -8.42 11.48
C GLY A 304 12.17 -9.66 12.15
N THR A 305 12.93 -10.72 12.43
CA THR A 305 14.38 -10.88 12.23
C THR A 305 14.75 -11.45 10.85
N ASN A 306 13.78 -11.76 9.99
CA ASN A 306 14.03 -12.41 8.70
C ASN A 306 15.03 -11.64 7.83
N GLY A 307 14.92 -10.30 7.78
CA GLY A 307 15.87 -9.45 7.06
C GLY A 307 17.33 -9.60 7.53
N GLN A 308 17.54 -9.89 8.83
CA GLN A 308 18.89 -10.11 9.39
C GLN A 308 19.58 -11.31 8.75
N HIS A 309 18.80 -12.33 8.39
CA HIS A 309 19.28 -13.57 7.78
C HIS A 309 19.17 -13.56 6.26
N SER A 310 18.99 -12.39 5.65
CA SER A 310 18.91 -12.23 4.20
C SER A 310 19.91 -11.18 3.69
N PHE A 311 19.75 -9.92 4.09
CA PHE A 311 20.46 -8.80 3.47
C PHE A 311 21.22 -7.90 4.45
N TYR A 312 21.14 -8.14 5.76
CA TYR A 312 21.87 -7.33 6.74
C TYR A 312 23.40 -7.44 6.60
N GLN A 313 23.92 -8.52 6.00
CA GLN A 313 25.33 -8.59 5.61
C GLN A 313 25.73 -7.38 4.75
N LEU A 314 24.91 -7.03 3.76
CA LEU A 314 25.14 -5.86 2.90
C LEU A 314 24.95 -4.56 3.69
N ILE A 315 23.96 -4.50 4.57
CA ILE A 315 23.73 -3.29 5.39
C ILE A 315 24.92 -3.03 6.32
N HIS A 316 25.54 -4.06 6.92
CA HIS A 316 26.63 -3.92 7.89
C HIS A 316 28.02 -3.76 7.26
N GLN A 317 28.34 -4.55 6.24
CA GLN A 317 29.70 -4.63 5.68
C GLN A 317 29.73 -4.38 4.16
N GLY A 318 28.59 -4.05 3.55
CA GLY A 318 28.55 -3.64 2.16
C GLY A 318 29.06 -2.21 1.96
N THR A 319 29.27 -1.86 0.70
CA THR A 319 29.83 -0.57 0.27
C THR A 319 28.78 0.52 0.07
N ARG A 320 27.54 0.28 0.51
CA ARG A 320 26.42 1.22 0.38
C ARG A 320 26.04 1.78 1.75
N LEU A 321 25.79 3.08 1.81
CA LEU A 321 25.15 3.73 2.94
C LEU A 321 23.63 3.58 2.77
N ILE A 322 22.98 2.95 3.75
CA ILE A 322 21.55 2.64 3.71
C ILE A 322 20.94 3.10 5.04
N PRO A 323 20.33 4.29 5.09
CA PRO A 323 19.49 4.69 6.21
C PRO A 323 18.39 3.66 6.47
N CYS A 324 18.21 3.30 7.73
CA CYS A 324 17.26 2.27 8.15
C CYS A 324 16.21 2.82 9.12
N ASP A 325 14.94 2.53 8.90
CA ASP A 325 13.86 2.75 9.86
C ASP A 325 13.50 1.43 10.54
N PHE A 326 13.88 1.28 11.80
CA PHE A 326 13.42 0.19 12.66
C PHE A 326 12.07 0.55 13.27
N ILE A 327 11.10 -0.35 13.18
CA ILE A 327 9.78 -0.20 13.82
C ILE A 327 9.58 -1.37 14.78
N ALA A 328 9.30 -1.09 16.05
CA ALA A 328 9.13 -2.11 17.08
C ALA A 328 7.99 -1.78 18.04
N PHE A 329 7.52 -2.79 18.78
CA PHE A 329 6.42 -2.67 19.73
C PHE A 329 6.82 -3.19 21.12
N GLY A 330 6.43 -2.48 22.18
CA GLY A 330 6.68 -2.90 23.55
C GLY A 330 5.88 -4.13 23.99
N LYS A 331 4.73 -4.39 23.37
CA LYS A 331 3.81 -5.49 23.70
C LYS A 331 3.47 -6.31 22.47
N SER A 332 3.66 -7.62 22.57
CA SER A 332 3.18 -8.59 21.57
C SER A 332 1.65 -8.67 21.52
N LEU A 333 1.11 -8.95 20.34
CA LEU A 333 -0.28 -9.37 20.15
C LEU A 333 -0.48 -10.88 20.39
N ASN A 334 0.61 -11.66 20.47
CA ASN A 334 0.59 -13.10 20.68
C ASN A 334 1.61 -13.50 21.77
N PRO A 335 1.40 -13.09 23.03
CA PRO A 335 2.38 -13.31 24.10
C PRO A 335 2.65 -14.81 24.30
N THR A 336 3.83 -15.25 23.88
CA THR A 336 4.25 -16.66 23.89
C THR A 336 5.67 -16.76 24.44
N GLY A 337 5.80 -17.18 25.70
CA GLY A 337 7.09 -17.36 26.36
C GLY A 337 8.02 -16.14 26.22
N ARG A 338 9.26 -16.39 25.77
CA ARG A 338 10.32 -15.37 25.65
C ARG A 338 10.47 -14.78 24.24
N HIS A 339 9.56 -15.10 23.31
CA HIS A 339 9.72 -14.75 21.90
C HIS A 339 9.79 -13.23 21.68
N HIS A 340 8.95 -12.46 22.36
CA HIS A 340 8.89 -11.01 22.18
C HIS A 340 10.14 -10.31 22.70
N ASP A 341 10.67 -10.71 23.85
CA ASP A 341 11.90 -10.13 24.39
C ASP A 341 13.10 -10.43 23.48
N ILE A 342 13.18 -11.63 22.89
CA ILE A 342 14.23 -11.99 21.92
C ILE A 342 14.09 -11.13 20.66
N LEU A 343 12.88 -10.89 20.16
CA LEU A 343 12.62 -10.03 19.02
C LEU A 343 13.07 -8.59 19.29
N VAL A 344 12.69 -8.03 20.44
CA VAL A 344 13.03 -6.65 20.83
C VAL A 344 14.53 -6.49 21.09
N ALA A 345 15.18 -7.47 21.73
CA ALA A 345 16.63 -7.47 21.91
C ALA A 345 17.38 -7.36 20.58
N ASN A 346 16.86 -8.02 19.54
CA ASN A 346 17.42 -7.96 18.19
C ASN A 346 17.26 -6.57 17.55
N VAL A 347 16.13 -5.87 17.74
CA VAL A 347 15.98 -4.47 17.24
C VAL A 347 17.07 -3.59 17.82
N PHE A 348 17.21 -3.61 19.15
CA PHE A 348 18.15 -2.75 19.87
C PHE A 348 19.59 -3.08 19.49
N ALA A 349 19.95 -4.36 19.50
CA ALA A 349 21.29 -4.81 19.10
C ALA A 349 21.64 -4.42 17.66
N GLN A 350 20.68 -4.50 16.72
CA GLN A 350 20.95 -4.12 15.32
C GLN A 350 21.15 -2.61 15.16
N SER A 351 20.30 -1.80 15.81
CA SER A 351 20.47 -0.33 15.79
C SER A 351 21.80 0.11 16.41
N GLU A 352 22.22 -0.53 17.51
CA GLU A 352 23.50 -0.31 18.18
C GLU A 352 24.68 -0.74 17.31
N ALA A 353 24.63 -1.95 16.74
CA ALA A 353 25.68 -2.49 15.89
C ALA A 353 25.91 -1.65 14.63
N LEU A 354 24.84 -1.13 14.02
CA LEU A 354 24.94 -0.24 12.87
C LEU A 354 25.62 1.09 13.23
N ALA A 355 25.29 1.65 14.39
CA ALA A 355 25.86 2.92 14.83
C ALA A 355 27.36 2.80 15.19
N PHE A 356 27.74 1.77 15.95
CA PHE A 356 29.06 1.74 16.59
C PHE A 356 30.04 0.74 15.99
N GLY A 357 29.55 -0.29 15.28
CA GLY A 357 30.41 -1.29 14.66
C GLY A 357 31.26 -2.07 15.67
N LYS A 358 32.42 -2.53 15.21
CA LYS A 358 33.42 -3.29 15.97
C LYS A 358 34.78 -3.15 15.30
N THR A 359 35.73 -2.59 16.02
CA THR A 359 37.09 -2.25 15.56
C THR A 359 37.98 -3.50 15.41
N ALA A 360 39.09 -3.36 14.68
CA ALA A 360 40.06 -4.44 14.51
C ALA A 360 40.67 -4.90 15.85
N ASP A 361 40.89 -3.98 16.79
CA ASP A 361 41.47 -4.32 18.10
C ASP A 361 40.48 -5.09 18.98
N GLU A 362 39.20 -4.75 18.94
CA GLU A 362 38.15 -5.54 19.60
C GLU A 362 38.05 -6.94 18.99
N VAL A 363 38.12 -7.06 17.66
CA VAL A 363 38.14 -8.36 16.97
C VAL A 363 39.37 -9.18 17.35
N ARG A 364 40.56 -8.56 17.48
CA ARG A 364 41.79 -9.23 17.95
C ARG A 364 41.65 -9.69 19.41
N ALA A 365 41.05 -8.87 20.27
CA ALA A 365 40.82 -9.20 21.67
C ALA A 365 39.92 -10.44 21.86
N GLU A 366 39.05 -10.75 20.89
CA GLU A 366 38.26 -11.99 20.83
C GLU A 366 39.08 -13.24 20.46
N GLY A 367 40.38 -13.12 20.25
CA GLY A 367 41.26 -14.23 19.85
C GLY A 367 41.18 -14.59 18.36
N THR A 368 40.71 -13.67 17.53
CA THR A 368 40.64 -13.86 16.07
C THR A 368 42.04 -13.95 15.46
N ALA A 369 42.27 -14.96 14.61
CA ALA A 369 43.52 -15.04 13.84
C ALA A 369 43.71 -13.81 12.94
N GLU A 370 44.93 -13.26 12.87
CA GLU A 370 45.18 -11.95 12.25
C GLU A 370 44.66 -11.82 10.81
N TRP A 371 44.77 -12.89 10.00
CA TRP A 371 44.27 -12.88 8.63
C TRP A 371 42.74 -12.73 8.52
N LEU A 372 42.00 -13.14 9.55
CA LEU A 372 40.54 -13.08 9.58
C LEU A 372 40.01 -11.76 10.17
N VAL A 373 40.85 -11.01 10.89
CA VAL A 373 40.50 -9.73 11.52
C VAL A 373 39.79 -8.78 10.55
N PRO A 374 40.33 -8.45 9.36
CA PRO A 374 39.68 -7.48 8.46
C PRO A 374 38.28 -7.92 7.98
N HIS A 375 37.98 -9.23 7.97
CA HIS A 375 36.67 -9.75 7.58
C HIS A 375 35.62 -9.65 8.70
N ARG A 376 36.07 -9.51 9.95
CA ARG A 376 35.21 -9.44 11.15
C ARG A 376 35.06 -8.02 11.70
N VAL A 377 35.72 -7.04 11.09
CA VAL A 377 35.53 -5.62 11.40
C VAL A 377 34.16 -5.15 10.91
N PHE A 378 33.49 -4.37 11.74
CA PHE A 378 32.28 -3.63 11.38
C PHE A 378 32.61 -2.15 11.48
N GLU A 379 32.49 -1.43 10.37
CA GLU A 379 32.87 -0.01 10.31
C GLU A 379 31.98 0.90 11.17
N GLY A 380 30.76 0.45 11.51
CA GLY A 380 29.78 1.28 12.20
C GLY A 380 29.36 2.49 11.36
N ASN A 381 28.95 3.57 12.04
CA ASN A 381 28.54 4.84 11.43
C ASN A 381 27.47 4.68 10.32
N ARG A 382 26.56 3.72 10.51
CA ARG A 382 25.42 3.46 9.63
C ARG A 382 24.14 3.94 10.31
N PRO A 383 23.42 4.90 9.72
CA PRO A 383 22.36 5.61 10.42
C PRO A 383 21.08 4.79 10.49
N SER A 384 20.35 4.95 11.60
CA SER A 384 19.01 4.41 11.72
C SER A 384 18.10 5.27 12.60
N ASN A 385 16.81 5.25 12.28
CA ASN A 385 15.74 5.68 13.19
C ASN A 385 15.19 4.44 13.91
N THR A 386 14.78 4.60 15.17
CA THR A 386 14.02 3.58 15.91
C THR A 386 12.69 4.14 16.37
N ILE A 387 11.60 3.64 15.80
CA ILE A 387 10.22 3.97 16.16
C ILE A 387 9.71 2.85 17.08
N LEU A 388 9.58 3.15 18.36
CA LEU A 388 9.05 2.23 19.37
C LEU A 388 7.65 2.68 19.80
N ALA A 389 6.64 1.87 19.49
CA ALA A 389 5.27 2.08 19.96
C ALA A 389 4.90 1.06 21.04
N GLU A 390 3.79 1.28 21.76
CA GLU A 390 3.40 0.37 22.84
C GLU A 390 2.92 -1.00 22.30
N ARG A 391 2.03 -1.01 21.31
CA ARG A 391 1.41 -2.21 20.73
C ARG A 391 0.91 -1.86 19.34
N LEU A 392 0.91 -2.82 18.40
CA LEU A 392 0.24 -2.64 17.12
C LEU A 392 -1.29 -2.72 17.30
N THR A 393 -1.93 -1.57 17.45
CA THR A 393 -3.41 -1.43 17.41
C THR A 393 -3.82 -0.76 16.10
N PRO A 394 -5.12 -0.79 15.72
CA PRO A 394 -5.61 -0.02 14.58
C PRO A 394 -5.19 1.45 14.63
N GLY A 395 -5.34 2.12 15.78
CA GLY A 395 -4.92 3.52 15.92
C GLY A 395 -3.41 3.72 15.78
N ILE A 396 -2.58 2.80 16.27
CA ILE A 396 -1.12 2.89 16.09
C ILE A 396 -0.72 2.65 14.63
N LEU A 397 -1.36 1.72 13.91
CA LEU A 397 -1.14 1.57 12.48
C LEU A 397 -1.49 2.86 11.73
N GLY A 398 -2.59 3.51 12.07
CA GLY A 398 -3.00 4.77 11.44
C GLY A 398 -1.98 5.88 11.65
N LYS A 399 -1.46 6.02 12.87
CA LYS A 399 -0.37 6.97 13.18
C LYS A 399 0.89 6.69 12.37
N LEU A 400 1.29 5.41 12.28
CA LEU A 400 2.49 5.00 11.54
C LEU A 400 2.36 5.31 10.05
N VAL A 401 1.21 5.02 9.44
CA VAL A 401 1.01 5.33 8.02
C VAL A 401 1.00 6.84 7.78
N ALA A 402 0.20 7.60 8.55
CA ALA A 402 0.14 9.06 8.44
C ALA A 402 1.50 9.73 8.64
N LEU A 403 2.35 9.17 9.50
CA LEU A 403 3.71 9.64 9.71
C LEU A 403 4.51 9.61 8.41
N TYR A 404 4.44 8.49 7.66
CA TYR A 404 5.10 8.38 6.37
C TYR A 404 4.44 9.24 5.29
N GLU A 405 3.11 9.37 5.26
CA GLU A 405 2.41 10.27 4.33
C GLU A 405 2.94 11.71 4.44
N HIS A 406 3.03 12.22 5.67
CA HIS A 406 3.50 13.59 5.93
C HIS A 406 5.02 13.76 5.77
N SER A 407 5.80 12.70 6.01
CA SER A 407 7.24 12.68 5.69
C SER A 407 7.48 12.76 4.18
N VAL A 408 6.70 12.01 3.39
CA VAL A 408 6.71 12.07 1.91
C VAL A 408 6.32 13.45 1.42
N PHE A 409 5.25 14.04 1.99
CA PHE A 409 4.84 15.41 1.68
C PHE A 409 5.95 16.42 1.98
N THR A 410 6.58 16.35 3.15
CA THR A 410 7.68 17.25 3.53
C THR A 410 8.83 17.19 2.52
N GLN A 411 9.24 15.98 2.12
CA GLN A 411 10.30 15.80 1.12
C GLN A 411 9.91 16.36 -0.25
N GLY A 412 8.67 16.09 -0.70
CA GLY A 412 8.16 16.57 -1.98
C GLY A 412 8.11 18.09 -2.09
N VAL A 413 7.66 18.77 -1.01
CA VAL A 413 7.66 20.23 -0.91
C VAL A 413 9.07 20.79 -1.00
N ILE A 414 10.05 20.20 -0.29
CA ILE A 414 11.45 20.66 -0.32
C ILE A 414 12.07 20.48 -1.71
N TRP A 415 11.79 19.37 -2.39
CA TRP A 415 12.23 19.13 -3.77
C TRP A 415 11.43 19.92 -4.81
N ASN A 416 10.41 20.67 -4.41
CA ASN A 416 9.54 21.44 -5.30
C ASN A 416 8.92 20.57 -6.42
N ILE A 417 8.48 19.35 -6.10
CA ILE A 417 7.86 18.40 -7.05
C ILE A 417 6.38 18.17 -6.73
N ASP A 418 5.61 17.70 -7.71
CA ASP A 418 4.24 17.25 -7.48
C ASP A 418 4.25 15.81 -6.94
N SER A 419 3.99 15.64 -5.65
CA SER A 419 3.95 14.32 -4.98
C SER A 419 2.67 13.51 -5.27
N PHE A 420 1.71 14.07 -5.99
CA PHE A 420 0.34 13.57 -6.05
C PHE A 420 -0.10 13.12 -7.44
N ASP A 421 0.62 13.51 -8.49
CA ASP A 421 0.48 12.92 -9.83
C ASP A 421 1.28 11.61 -10.01
N GLN A 422 1.10 10.96 -11.17
CA GLN A 422 1.86 9.77 -11.57
C GLN A 422 1.97 9.57 -13.09
N TRP A 423 2.26 10.61 -13.87
CA TRP A 423 2.31 10.56 -15.35
C TRP A 423 3.22 9.45 -15.91
N GLY A 424 4.26 9.05 -15.16
CA GLY A 424 5.23 8.03 -15.58
C GLY A 424 4.64 6.63 -15.86
N VAL A 425 3.41 6.33 -15.41
CA VAL A 425 2.79 5.00 -15.62
C VAL A 425 2.00 4.89 -16.93
N GLU A 426 1.75 5.99 -17.64
CA GLU A 426 0.84 6.01 -18.78
C GLU A 426 1.43 5.36 -20.04
N LEU A 427 2.72 5.60 -20.31
CA LEU A 427 3.37 5.09 -21.53
C LEU A 427 3.32 3.57 -21.60
N GLY A 428 3.59 2.89 -20.48
CA GLY A 428 3.52 1.42 -20.42
C GLY A 428 2.12 0.89 -20.73
N LYS A 429 1.06 1.55 -20.22
CA LYS A 429 -0.33 1.17 -20.48
C LYS A 429 -0.69 1.30 -21.97
N VAL A 430 -0.32 2.42 -22.59
CA VAL A 430 -0.58 2.66 -24.02
C VAL A 430 0.16 1.65 -24.90
N LEU A 431 1.42 1.34 -24.58
CA LEU A 431 2.21 0.35 -25.32
C LEU A 431 1.63 -1.06 -25.16
N ALA A 432 1.22 -1.45 -23.94
CA ALA A 432 0.58 -2.74 -23.71
C ALA A 432 -0.74 -2.88 -24.50
N GLN A 433 -1.60 -1.86 -24.48
CA GLN A 433 -2.85 -1.85 -25.27
C GLN A 433 -2.62 -2.02 -26.78
N ARG A 434 -1.48 -1.54 -27.29
CA ARG A 434 -1.08 -1.76 -28.69
C ARG A 434 -0.60 -3.19 -28.94
N ILE A 435 0.16 -3.77 -28.01
CA ILE A 435 0.78 -5.09 -28.17
C ILE A 435 -0.23 -6.23 -28.00
N VAL A 436 -1.21 -6.12 -27.09
CA VAL A 436 -2.22 -7.17 -26.86
C VAL A 436 -2.87 -7.70 -28.16
N PRO A 437 -3.45 -6.86 -29.04
CA PRO A 437 -4.02 -7.36 -30.29
C PRO A 437 -2.97 -7.98 -31.23
N GLU A 438 -1.71 -7.54 -31.18
CA GLU A 438 -0.63 -8.15 -31.95
C GLU A 438 -0.26 -9.55 -31.44
N LEU A 439 -0.47 -9.84 -30.16
CA LEU A 439 -0.32 -11.19 -29.59
C LEU A 439 -1.54 -12.07 -29.88
N GLU A 440 -2.73 -11.49 -29.89
CA GLU A 440 -4.02 -12.22 -29.99
C GLU A 440 -4.49 -12.50 -31.41
N ASN A 441 -4.09 -11.69 -32.39
CA ASN A 441 -4.49 -11.89 -33.77
C ASN A 441 -4.08 -13.28 -34.28
N SER A 442 -4.94 -13.93 -35.04
CA SER A 442 -4.67 -15.26 -35.60
C SER A 442 -3.50 -15.23 -36.61
N VAL A 443 -3.40 -14.16 -37.39
CA VAL A 443 -2.31 -13.90 -38.35
C VAL A 443 -1.35 -12.86 -37.77
N GLU A 444 -0.04 -13.03 -38.00
CA GLU A 444 0.95 -12.03 -37.56
C GLU A 444 0.70 -10.69 -38.28
N PRO A 445 0.45 -9.60 -37.55
CA PRO A 445 0.29 -8.28 -38.16
C PRO A 445 1.65 -7.65 -38.53
N ASP A 446 1.62 -6.53 -39.24
CA ASP A 446 2.80 -5.70 -39.50
C ASP A 446 3.31 -5.09 -38.18
N LEU A 447 4.37 -5.65 -37.60
CA LEU A 447 4.95 -5.19 -36.34
C LEU A 447 5.86 -3.98 -36.55
N ARG A 448 5.57 -2.89 -35.84
CA ARG A 448 6.28 -1.59 -35.97
C ARG A 448 7.02 -1.17 -34.71
N HIS A 449 7.54 -2.13 -33.95
CA HIS A 449 8.38 -1.88 -32.78
C HIS A 449 9.86 -2.00 -33.13
N ASP A 450 10.73 -1.83 -32.13
CA ASP A 450 12.14 -2.15 -32.26
C ASP A 450 12.38 -3.65 -32.54
N SER A 451 13.60 -3.99 -32.96
CA SER A 451 13.95 -5.35 -33.35
C SER A 451 13.84 -6.35 -32.20
N SER A 452 14.07 -5.93 -30.95
CA SER A 452 13.96 -6.80 -29.78
C SER A 452 12.50 -7.17 -29.53
N THR A 453 11.63 -6.16 -29.43
CA THR A 453 10.19 -6.35 -29.18
C THR A 453 9.53 -7.18 -30.28
N ASN A 454 9.84 -6.90 -31.55
CA ASN A 454 9.31 -7.67 -32.68
C ASN A 454 9.69 -9.16 -32.61
N GLN A 455 10.93 -9.48 -32.24
CA GLN A 455 11.38 -10.87 -32.12
C GLN A 455 10.71 -11.59 -30.94
N LEU A 456 10.51 -10.90 -29.81
CA LEU A 456 9.80 -11.43 -28.65
C LEU A 456 8.33 -11.74 -28.97
N ILE A 457 7.62 -10.81 -29.64
CA ILE A 457 6.23 -11.03 -30.08
C ILE A 457 6.14 -12.27 -30.97
N ARG A 458 7.01 -12.37 -31.99
CA ARG A 458 7.05 -13.54 -32.89
C ARG A 458 7.34 -14.83 -32.14
N ARG A 459 8.28 -14.81 -31.19
CA ARG A 459 8.62 -15.98 -30.37
C ARG A 459 7.43 -16.42 -29.52
N TYR A 460 6.77 -15.48 -28.84
CA TYR A 460 5.59 -15.77 -28.03
C TYR A 460 4.46 -16.36 -28.86
N ARG A 461 4.11 -15.75 -30.00
CA ARG A 461 3.07 -16.25 -30.92
C ARG A 461 3.35 -17.69 -31.37
N LYS A 462 4.60 -18.02 -31.70
CA LYS A 462 5.02 -19.38 -32.07
C LYS A 462 4.85 -20.39 -30.92
N LEU A 463 5.19 -20.00 -29.70
CA LEU A 463 5.04 -20.86 -28.52
C LEU A 463 3.56 -21.11 -28.20
N ARG A 464 2.72 -20.09 -28.29
CA ARG A 464 1.27 -20.18 -28.08
C ARG A 464 0.58 -21.07 -29.12
N ALA A 465 0.98 -21.01 -30.39
CA ALA A 465 0.40 -21.82 -31.45
C ALA A 465 0.81 -23.32 -31.41
N ALA A 466 1.81 -23.67 -30.60
CA ALA A 466 2.27 -25.05 -30.43
C ALA A 466 1.51 -25.82 -29.33
N GLN A 467 0.63 -25.13 -28.60
CA GLN A 467 -0.36 -25.70 -27.67
C GLN A 467 -1.69 -25.91 -28.40
#